data_AF-A0A452TXP6-F1
#
_entry.id   AF-A0A452TXP6-F1
#
_cell.length_a   1.000
_cell.length_b   1.000
_cell.length_c   1.000
_cell.angle_alpha   90.00
_cell.angle_beta   90.00
_cell.angle_gamma   90.00
#
_symmetry.space_group_name_H-M   'P 1'
#
loop_
_entity.id
_entity.type
_entity.pdbx_description
1 polymer ?
#
loop_
_entity_poly.entity_id
_entity_poly.type
_entity_poly.pdbx_seq_one_letter_code
_entity_poly.pdbx_strand_id
1 'polypeptide(L)'
;MEQTSAEEASCWQERRTVAASLRGCPHPELLDISWFTESMAAGQPVPVERRHRLEVAVPGKGLPSPVRMPPYACQRPTPLTHHNTSLSEALEVLAEAAAFEGSEGRFLSFCRAAAVLKALPSRVTALSQLQGLPHFGEHSCRVVQELLEHGVCEEVERVRLSERYQTMKLFTGIFGVGVKTADRWYQDGLRTLDSLQGQAQRLTQQQRAGLQHYHDLSAPVQRPEAETLQRVVAANAARVLPGATVTLA
;
A
#
# COMPACT_ATOMS: atom_id res chain seq x y z
N MET A 1 9.71 42.46 22.44
CA MET A 1 9.52 41.67 21.20
C MET A 1 10.33 40.40 21.37
N GLU A 2 9.81 39.44 22.14
CA GLU A 2 10.52 38.23 22.52
C GLU A 2 9.57 37.06 22.26
N GLN A 3 9.51 36.59 21.01
CA GLN A 3 8.94 35.29 20.60
C GLN A 3 8.85 35.07 19.07
N THR A 4 9.61 35.78 18.23
CA THR A 4 9.68 35.41 16.80
C THR A 4 10.41 34.08 16.67
N SER A 5 9.73 33.08 16.11
CA SER A 5 10.32 31.76 15.84
C SER A 5 11.39 31.86 14.74
N ALA A 6 12.38 30.96 14.76
CA ALA A 6 13.41 30.87 13.71
C ALA A 6 12.79 30.70 12.30
N GLU A 7 11.64 30.03 12.21
CA GLU A 7 10.90 29.86 10.95
C GLU A 7 10.29 31.17 10.44
N GLU A 8 9.79 32.01 11.34
CA GLU A 8 9.22 33.32 10.99
C GLU A 8 10.31 34.29 10.53
N ALA A 9 11.48 34.26 11.18
CA ALA A 9 12.65 35.04 10.79
C ALA A 9 13.15 34.65 9.38
N SER A 10 13.22 33.35 9.08
CA SER A 10 13.60 32.84 7.75
C SER A 10 12.59 33.21 6.66
N CYS A 11 11.29 33.02 6.92
CA CYS A 11 10.24 33.37 5.96
C CYS A 11 10.22 34.89 5.68
N TRP A 12 10.46 35.71 6.71
CA TRP A 12 10.61 37.15 6.54
C TRP A 12 11.84 37.51 5.70
N GLN A 13 12.97 36.85 5.93
CA GLN A 13 14.21 37.07 5.18
C GLN A 13 14.03 36.72 3.70
N GLU A 14 13.42 35.56 3.38
CA GLU A 14 13.13 35.13 2.00
C GLU A 14 12.20 36.10 1.27
N ARG A 15 11.13 36.56 1.91
CA ARG A 15 10.21 37.55 1.31
C ARG A 15 10.92 38.88 1.02
N ARG A 16 11.86 39.28 1.87
CA ARG A 16 12.62 40.53 1.72
C ARG A 16 13.78 40.42 0.74
N THR A 17 14.46 39.29 0.63
CA THR A 17 15.48 39.07 -0.41
C THR A 17 14.86 39.06 -1.80
N VAL A 18 13.69 38.45 -1.98
CA VAL A 18 12.92 38.54 -3.24
C VAL A 18 12.54 39.99 -3.56
N ALA A 19 12.10 40.76 -2.56
CA ALA A 19 11.75 42.18 -2.75
C ALA A 19 12.96 43.11 -2.98
N ALA A 20 14.13 42.79 -2.41
CA ALA A 20 15.37 43.55 -2.55
C ALA A 20 16.03 43.33 -3.92
N SER A 21 15.97 42.11 -4.45
CA SER A 21 16.42 41.77 -5.82
C SER A 21 15.66 42.55 -6.89
N LEU A 22 14.40 42.91 -6.64
CA LEU A 22 13.59 43.75 -7.53
C LEU A 22 13.94 45.25 -7.47
N ARG A 23 14.67 45.71 -6.44
CA ARG A 23 14.98 47.14 -6.21
C ARG A 23 16.48 47.48 -6.22
N GLY A 24 17.36 46.51 -6.41
CA GLY A 24 18.82 46.75 -6.44
C GLY A 24 19.42 47.17 -5.10
N CYS A 25 18.76 46.89 -3.98
CA CYS A 25 19.26 47.21 -2.64
C CYS A 25 20.13 46.07 -2.06
N PRO A 26 21.11 46.36 -1.18
CA PRO A 26 21.87 45.33 -0.49
C PRO A 26 20.94 44.44 0.34
N HIS A 27 21.22 43.14 0.34
CA HIS A 27 20.36 42.15 0.99
C HIS A 27 20.46 42.27 2.51
N PRO A 28 19.33 42.23 3.24
CA PRO A 28 19.38 42.23 4.70
C PRO A 28 20.04 40.93 5.21
N GLU A 29 21.10 41.07 6.01
CA GLU A 29 21.75 39.93 6.70
C GLU A 29 21.10 39.71 8.08
N LEU A 30 20.86 38.44 8.42
CA LEU A 30 20.37 38.07 9.74
C LEU A 30 21.56 37.80 10.66
N LEU A 31 21.70 38.64 11.68
CA LEU A 31 22.83 38.60 12.60
C LEU A 31 22.37 38.14 13.99
N ASP A 32 23.26 37.44 14.69
CA ASP A 32 23.03 37.11 16.09
C ASP A 32 23.39 38.30 17.00
N ILE A 33 23.02 38.20 18.28
CA ILE A 33 23.15 39.31 19.24
C ILE A 33 24.60 39.72 19.50
N SER A 34 25.58 38.85 19.22
CA SER A 34 27.01 39.13 19.42
C SER A 34 27.47 40.35 18.61
N TRP A 35 27.00 40.49 17.36
CA TRP A 35 27.34 41.63 16.51
C TRP A 35 26.85 42.96 17.09
N PHE A 36 25.65 42.95 17.67
CA PHE A 36 25.09 44.13 18.31
C PHE A 36 25.90 44.51 19.55
N THR A 37 26.25 43.54 20.39
CA THR A 37 27.08 43.79 21.57
C THR A 37 28.49 44.28 21.22
N GLU A 38 29.12 43.73 20.18
CA GLU A 38 30.44 44.18 19.71
C GLU A 38 30.39 45.59 19.12
N SER A 39 29.35 45.90 18.35
CA SER A 39 29.14 47.26 17.79
C SER A 39 28.90 48.30 18.88
N MET A 40 28.14 47.95 19.91
CA MET A 40 27.90 48.84 21.06
C MET A 40 29.17 49.07 21.87
N ALA A 41 29.99 48.03 22.07
CA ALA A 41 31.28 48.16 22.74
C ALA A 41 32.28 49.02 21.95
N ALA A 42 32.27 48.92 20.62
CA ALA A 42 33.12 49.72 19.73
C ALA A 42 32.61 51.15 19.50
N GLY A 43 31.37 51.46 19.92
CA GLY A 43 30.72 52.76 19.68
C GLY A 43 30.35 53.02 18.22
N GLN A 44 30.52 52.04 17.33
CA GLN A 44 30.19 52.10 15.92
C GLN A 44 29.91 50.69 15.36
N PRO A 45 29.14 50.57 14.26
CA PRO A 45 28.89 49.27 13.62
C PRO A 45 30.19 48.60 13.18
N VAL A 46 30.46 47.39 13.69
CA VAL A 46 31.63 46.61 13.28
C VAL A 46 31.35 45.84 11.97
N PRO A 47 32.38 45.53 11.16
CA PRO A 47 32.20 44.70 9.97
C PRO A 47 31.55 43.35 10.31
N VAL A 48 30.60 42.91 9.48
CA VAL A 48 29.93 41.62 9.69
C VAL A 48 30.92 40.50 9.36
N GLU A 49 31.09 39.58 10.31
CA GLU A 49 31.93 38.40 10.17
C GLU A 49 31.06 37.14 10.20
N ARG A 50 31.61 35.98 9.83
CA ARG A 50 30.84 34.73 9.85
C ARG A 50 30.28 34.39 11.23
N ARG A 51 31.03 34.68 12.29
CA ARG A 51 30.61 34.45 13.69
C ARG A 51 29.41 35.30 14.13
N HIS A 52 29.12 36.37 13.40
CA HIS A 52 28.03 37.30 13.65
C HIS A 52 26.73 36.91 12.92
N ARG A 53 26.79 35.92 12.02
CA ARG A 53 25.67 35.54 11.17
C ARG A 53 24.89 34.44 11.86
N LEU A 54 23.59 34.64 11.98
CA LEU A 54 22.71 33.66 12.58
C LEU A 54 22.55 32.48 11.61
N GLU A 55 23.18 31.36 11.93
CA GLU A 55 23.01 30.10 11.20
C GLU A 55 21.61 29.56 11.51
N VAL A 56 20.60 29.95 10.73
CA VAL A 56 19.35 29.21 10.72
C VAL A 56 19.67 27.85 10.13
N ALA A 57 19.50 26.79 10.93
CA ALA A 57 19.54 25.44 10.42
C ALA A 57 18.54 25.36 9.26
N VAL A 58 19.04 25.40 8.04
CA VAL A 58 18.28 24.95 6.88
C VAL A 58 17.81 23.56 7.28
N PRO A 59 16.51 23.24 7.20
CA PRO A 59 16.10 21.86 7.32
C PRO A 59 16.81 21.16 6.18
N GLY A 60 17.97 20.57 6.48
CA GLY A 60 18.59 19.58 5.64
C GLY A 60 17.48 18.59 5.34
N LYS A 61 17.52 18.00 4.15
CA LYS A 61 16.73 16.81 3.84
C LYS A 61 17.02 15.77 4.92
N GLY A 62 16.30 15.84 6.04
CA GLY A 62 16.26 14.80 7.03
C GLY A 62 15.73 13.58 6.30
N LEU A 63 16.28 12.41 6.61
CA LEU A 63 15.59 11.18 6.26
C LEU A 63 14.11 11.37 6.64
N PRO A 64 13.15 11.05 5.76
CA PRO A 64 11.74 11.14 6.12
C PRO A 64 11.59 10.41 7.45
N SER A 65 11.02 11.09 8.45
CA SER A 65 10.76 10.51 9.76
C SER A 65 10.17 9.11 9.54
N PRO A 66 10.66 8.06 10.22
CA PRO A 66 10.22 6.70 9.97
C PRO A 66 8.69 6.68 10.00
N VAL A 67 8.08 6.23 8.90
CA VAL A 67 6.62 6.20 8.76
C VAL A 67 6.09 5.41 9.95
N ARG A 68 5.43 6.09 10.89
CA ARG A 68 4.82 5.43 12.05
C ARG A 68 3.63 4.63 11.55
N MET A 69 3.87 3.36 11.26
CA MET A 69 2.86 2.44 10.71
C MET A 69 2.22 1.62 11.83
N PRO A 70 0.92 1.82 12.15
CA PRO A 70 0.22 1.00 13.12
C PRO A 70 0.15 -0.47 12.68
N PRO A 71 0.24 -1.44 13.61
CA PRO A 71 0.24 -2.86 13.27
C PRO A 71 -1.11 -3.36 12.73
N TYR A 72 -2.23 -2.79 13.18
CA TYR A 72 -3.57 -3.22 12.77
C TYR A 72 -4.06 -2.44 11.54
N ALA A 73 -4.63 -3.15 10.57
CA ALA A 73 -5.14 -2.55 9.33
C ALA A 73 -6.28 -1.55 9.58
N CYS A 74 -7.13 -1.78 10.59
CA CYS A 74 -8.21 -0.86 10.96
C CYS A 74 -7.74 0.48 11.53
N GLN A 75 -6.44 0.62 11.85
CA GLN A 75 -5.84 1.85 12.38
C GLN A 75 -5.17 2.69 11.29
N ARG A 76 -5.29 2.30 10.01
CA ARG A 76 -4.64 3.00 8.90
C ARG A 76 -5.57 3.09 7.68
N PRO A 77 -5.60 4.25 6.98
CA PRO A 77 -6.30 4.36 5.71
C PRO A 77 -5.57 3.51 4.66
N THR A 78 -6.32 2.72 3.90
CA THR A 78 -5.79 1.92 2.78
C THR A 78 -6.62 2.24 1.53
N PRO A 79 -6.14 3.17 0.68
CA PRO A 79 -6.90 3.56 -0.51
C PRO A 79 -6.96 2.43 -1.54
N LEU A 80 -7.96 2.48 -2.43
CA LEU A 80 -8.12 1.50 -3.51
C LEU A 80 -6.90 1.48 -4.45
N THR A 81 -6.41 2.67 -4.82
CA THR A 81 -5.18 2.85 -5.59
C THR A 81 -4.04 3.22 -4.67
N HIS A 82 -2.91 2.50 -4.76
CA HIS A 82 -1.76 2.68 -3.88
C HIS A 82 -0.43 2.57 -4.66
N HIS A 83 0.69 2.90 -4.02
CA HIS A 83 1.97 3.09 -4.71
C HIS A 83 2.79 1.81 -4.94
N ASN A 84 2.44 0.73 -4.24
CA ASN A 84 3.25 -0.48 -4.08
C ASN A 84 2.61 -1.75 -4.69
N THR A 85 1.86 -1.62 -5.78
CA THR A 85 1.11 -2.71 -6.44
C THR A 85 1.95 -3.96 -6.70
N SER A 86 3.08 -3.84 -7.40
CA SER A 86 3.94 -4.99 -7.72
C SER A 86 4.44 -5.72 -6.46
N LEU A 87 4.82 -4.99 -5.43
CA LEU A 87 5.31 -5.55 -4.17
C LEU A 87 4.18 -6.23 -3.39
N SER A 88 3.02 -5.60 -3.28
CA SER A 88 1.89 -6.20 -2.56
C SER A 88 1.33 -7.42 -3.29
N GLU A 89 1.22 -7.38 -4.62
CA GLU A 89 0.73 -8.50 -5.43
C GLU A 89 1.66 -9.73 -5.32
N ALA A 90 2.97 -9.52 -5.27
CA ALA A 90 3.93 -10.59 -5.05
C ALA A 90 3.72 -11.29 -3.70
N LEU A 91 3.55 -10.51 -2.62
CA LEU A 91 3.23 -11.06 -1.31
C LEU A 91 1.85 -11.73 -1.29
N GLU A 92 0.87 -11.21 -2.02
CA GLU A 92 -0.46 -11.82 -2.15
C GLU A 92 -0.44 -13.16 -2.88
N VAL A 93 0.41 -13.33 -3.89
CA VAL A 93 0.65 -14.63 -4.53
C VAL A 93 1.20 -15.64 -3.51
N LEU A 94 2.18 -15.24 -2.70
CA LEU A 94 2.73 -16.12 -1.66
C LEU A 94 1.72 -16.42 -0.56
N ALA A 95 0.85 -15.45 -0.23
CA ALA A 95 -0.25 -15.65 0.70
C ALA A 95 -1.24 -16.71 0.17
N GLU A 96 -1.69 -16.55 -1.07
CA GLU A 96 -2.63 -17.47 -1.73
C GLU A 96 -2.03 -18.88 -1.84
N ALA A 97 -0.76 -19.00 -2.24
CA ALA A 97 -0.06 -20.28 -2.24
C ALA A 97 0.02 -20.91 -0.85
N ALA A 98 0.33 -20.13 0.19
CA ALA A 98 0.32 -20.62 1.56
C ALA A 98 -1.08 -21.10 2.00
N ALA A 99 -2.14 -20.44 1.56
CA ALA A 99 -3.51 -20.87 1.83
C ALA A 99 -3.82 -22.21 1.13
N PHE A 100 -3.37 -22.41 -0.11
CA PHE A 100 -3.51 -23.69 -0.81
C PHE A 100 -2.76 -24.84 -0.13
N GLU A 101 -1.64 -24.56 0.53
CA GLU A 101 -0.88 -25.53 1.33
C GLU A 101 -1.41 -25.68 2.78
N GLY A 102 -2.52 -25.01 3.12
CA GLY A 102 -3.11 -25.07 4.46
C GLY A 102 -2.30 -24.35 5.55
N SER A 103 -1.36 -23.49 5.18
CA SER A 103 -0.49 -22.75 6.11
C SER A 103 -1.10 -21.39 6.48
N GLU A 104 -2.07 -21.40 7.38
CA GLU A 104 -2.80 -20.17 7.78
C GLU A 104 -1.88 -19.08 8.37
N GLY A 105 -0.87 -19.47 9.16
CA GLY A 105 0.07 -18.51 9.74
C GLY A 105 0.90 -17.77 8.69
N ARG A 106 1.35 -18.48 7.65
CA ARG A 106 2.08 -17.86 6.52
C ARG A 106 1.16 -17.01 5.67
N PHE A 107 -0.03 -17.51 5.34
CA PHE A 107 -1.07 -16.76 4.63
C PHE A 107 -1.32 -15.40 5.32
N LEU A 108 -1.61 -15.43 6.62
CA LEU A 108 -1.91 -14.23 7.39
C LEU A 108 -0.73 -13.26 7.45
N SER A 109 0.50 -13.77 7.59
CA SER A 109 1.71 -12.96 7.63
C SER A 109 1.93 -12.20 6.31
N PHE A 110 1.81 -12.89 5.17
CA PHE A 110 1.93 -12.25 3.85
C PHE A 110 0.78 -11.27 3.57
N CYS A 111 -0.47 -11.61 3.91
CA CYS A 111 -1.60 -10.68 3.77
C CYS A 111 -1.37 -9.40 4.59
N ARG A 112 -0.84 -9.51 5.81
CA ARG A 112 -0.56 -8.36 6.67
C ARG A 112 0.58 -7.49 6.12
N ALA A 113 1.65 -8.10 5.63
CA ALA A 113 2.76 -7.40 5.00
C ALA A 113 2.30 -6.68 3.71
N ALA A 114 1.53 -7.35 2.85
CA ALA A 114 0.92 -6.73 1.67
C ALA A 114 0.02 -5.54 2.06
N ALA A 115 -0.84 -5.71 3.07
CA ALA A 115 -1.72 -4.65 3.56
C ALA A 115 -0.96 -3.45 4.18
N VAL A 116 0.26 -3.65 4.68
CA VAL A 116 1.12 -2.54 5.11
C VAL A 116 1.62 -1.76 3.90
N LEU A 117 2.10 -2.44 2.85
CA LEU A 117 2.56 -1.79 1.61
C LEU A 117 1.47 -0.98 0.92
N LYS A 118 0.23 -1.50 0.92
CA LYS A 118 -0.95 -0.81 0.36
C LYS A 118 -1.28 0.49 1.09
N ALA A 119 -0.92 0.60 2.36
CA ALA A 119 -1.20 1.77 3.21
C ALA A 119 -0.04 2.78 3.25
N LEU A 120 1.12 2.48 2.65
CA LEU A 120 2.24 3.42 2.63
C LEU A 120 1.93 4.63 1.73
N PRO A 121 2.34 5.85 2.13
CA PRO A 121 2.04 7.08 1.39
C PRO A 121 2.91 7.28 0.15
N SER A 122 3.89 6.40 -0.09
CA SER A 122 4.81 6.48 -1.21
C SER A 122 5.27 5.10 -1.65
N ARG A 123 5.87 5.06 -2.85
CA ARG A 123 6.51 3.85 -3.36
C ARG A 123 7.73 3.50 -2.50
N VAL A 124 7.91 2.23 -2.20
CA VAL A 124 9.14 1.68 -1.63
C VAL A 124 10.17 1.52 -2.74
N THR A 125 11.34 2.11 -2.54
CA THR A 125 12.47 2.10 -3.48
C THR A 125 13.75 1.56 -2.85
N ALA A 126 13.80 1.42 -1.52
CA ALA A 126 14.93 0.88 -0.80
C ALA A 126 14.48 0.02 0.38
N LEU A 127 15.23 -1.06 0.67
CA LEU A 127 14.93 -1.99 1.76
C LEU A 127 14.91 -1.31 3.15
N SER A 128 15.70 -0.26 3.34
CA SER A 128 15.74 0.52 4.60
C SER A 128 14.39 1.13 4.96
N GLN A 129 13.51 1.37 3.98
CA GLN A 129 12.15 1.90 4.22
C GLN A 129 11.21 0.86 4.84
N LEU A 130 11.58 -0.42 4.81
CA LEU A 130 10.84 -1.49 5.48
C LEU A 130 11.23 -1.65 6.96
N GLN A 131 12.34 -1.05 7.38
CA GLN A 131 12.82 -1.17 8.75
C GLN A 131 11.83 -0.56 9.73
N GLY A 132 11.41 -1.36 10.72
CA GLY A 132 10.44 -0.95 11.73
C GLY A 132 8.98 -1.02 11.28
N LEU A 133 8.69 -1.43 10.03
CA LEU A 133 7.32 -1.72 9.61
C LEU A 133 6.82 -3.01 10.29
N PRO A 134 5.57 -3.03 10.77
CA PRO A 134 5.00 -4.23 11.35
C PRO A 134 4.83 -5.33 10.29
N HIS A 135 4.94 -6.59 10.72
CA HIS A 135 4.75 -7.79 9.87
C HIS A 135 5.81 -8.00 8.78
N PHE A 136 6.84 -7.16 8.71
CA PHE A 136 8.00 -7.36 7.84
C PHE A 136 9.08 -8.15 8.56
N GLY A 137 9.00 -9.48 8.46
CA GLY A 137 10.08 -10.39 8.84
C GLY A 137 11.08 -10.62 7.71
N GLU A 138 12.14 -11.38 8.01
CA GLU A 138 13.22 -11.71 7.06
C GLU A 138 12.70 -12.15 5.68
N HIS A 139 11.72 -13.05 5.65
CA HIS A 139 11.18 -13.59 4.40
C HIS A 139 10.47 -12.51 3.55
N SER A 140 9.59 -11.70 4.14
CA SER A 140 8.90 -10.63 3.40
C SER A 140 9.88 -9.55 2.94
N CYS A 141 10.90 -9.24 3.75
CA CYS A 141 11.98 -8.32 3.37
C CYS A 141 12.77 -8.86 2.18
N ARG A 142 13.16 -10.15 2.17
CA ARG A 142 13.86 -10.78 1.04
C ARG A 142 13.06 -10.69 -0.27
N VAL A 143 11.76 -11.00 -0.21
CA VAL A 143 10.89 -10.91 -1.40
C VAL A 143 10.85 -9.49 -1.96
N VAL A 144 10.69 -8.48 -1.09
CA VAL A 144 10.71 -7.08 -1.55
C VAL A 144 12.09 -6.68 -2.07
N GLN A 145 13.17 -7.11 -1.43
CA GLN A 145 14.53 -6.83 -1.87
C GLN A 145 14.77 -7.35 -3.30
N GLU A 146 14.45 -8.63 -3.57
CA GLU A 146 14.60 -9.21 -4.91
C GLU A 146 13.78 -8.43 -5.96
N LEU A 147 12.56 -8.03 -5.63
CA LEU A 147 11.72 -7.24 -6.53
C LEU A 147 12.29 -5.83 -6.80
N LEU A 148 12.95 -5.22 -5.82
CA LEU A 148 13.61 -3.92 -6.00
C LEU A 148 14.89 -4.03 -6.83
N GLU A 149 15.68 -5.09 -6.62
CA GLU A 149 16.98 -5.29 -7.28
C GLU A 149 16.84 -5.84 -8.71
N HIS A 150 15.95 -6.82 -8.91
CA HIS A 150 15.84 -7.57 -10.15
C HIS A 150 14.51 -7.34 -10.89
N GLY A 151 13.54 -6.68 -10.28
CA GLY A 151 12.18 -6.52 -10.82
C GLY A 151 11.30 -7.77 -10.71
N VAL A 152 11.88 -8.90 -10.30
CA VAL A 152 11.22 -10.21 -10.13
C VAL A 152 11.73 -10.89 -8.87
N CYS A 153 10.91 -11.75 -8.27
CA CYS A 153 11.31 -12.63 -7.16
C CYS A 153 11.20 -14.08 -7.61
N GLU A 154 12.30 -14.84 -7.51
CA GLU A 154 12.37 -16.20 -8.05
C GLU A 154 11.35 -17.13 -7.39
N GLU A 155 11.14 -16.98 -6.08
CA GLU A 155 10.13 -17.74 -5.34
C GLU A 155 8.72 -17.47 -5.84
N VAL A 156 8.39 -16.21 -6.12
CA VAL A 156 7.06 -15.80 -6.60
C VAL A 156 6.83 -16.37 -8.00
N GLU A 157 7.81 -16.27 -8.90
CA GLU A 157 7.70 -16.82 -10.25
C GLU A 157 7.60 -18.34 -10.23
N ARG A 158 8.39 -19.02 -9.41
CA ARG A 158 8.28 -20.49 -9.23
C ARG A 158 6.89 -20.90 -8.74
N VAL A 159 6.29 -20.15 -7.81
CA VAL A 159 4.92 -20.39 -7.36
C VAL A 159 3.93 -20.20 -8.51
N ARG A 160 3.98 -19.06 -9.23
CA ARG A 160 3.08 -18.76 -10.36
C ARG A 160 3.13 -19.82 -11.46
N LEU A 161 4.32 -20.35 -11.73
CA LEU A 161 4.57 -21.35 -12.78
C LEU A 161 4.31 -22.79 -12.32
N SER A 162 4.09 -23.02 -11.02
CA SER A 162 3.86 -24.38 -10.52
C SER A 162 2.48 -24.90 -10.95
N GLU A 163 2.43 -26.15 -11.44
CA GLU A 163 1.19 -26.85 -11.79
C GLU A 163 0.22 -26.87 -10.60
N ARG A 164 0.77 -27.05 -9.39
CA ARG A 164 0.05 -27.03 -8.13
C ARG A 164 -0.72 -25.73 -7.93
N TYR A 165 -0.04 -24.58 -7.97
CA TYR A 165 -0.68 -23.28 -7.75
C TYR A 165 -1.71 -22.98 -8.84
N GLN A 166 -1.38 -23.23 -10.11
CA GLN A 166 -2.28 -22.99 -11.23
C GLN A 166 -3.56 -23.83 -11.14
N THR A 167 -3.44 -25.11 -10.82
CA THR A 167 -4.59 -26.02 -10.68
C THR A 167 -5.44 -25.64 -9.47
N MET A 168 -4.82 -25.33 -8.33
CA MET A 168 -5.53 -24.90 -7.14
C MET A 168 -6.29 -23.60 -7.37
N LYS A 169 -5.66 -22.63 -8.03
CA LYS A 169 -6.29 -21.37 -8.41
C LYS A 169 -7.45 -21.57 -9.37
N LEU A 170 -7.30 -22.44 -10.37
CA LEU A 170 -8.38 -22.81 -11.29
C LEU A 170 -9.57 -23.42 -10.55
N PHE A 171 -9.33 -24.43 -9.72
CA PHE A 171 -10.39 -25.17 -9.02
C PHE A 171 -11.08 -24.34 -7.94
N THR A 172 -10.33 -23.58 -7.14
CA THR A 172 -10.91 -22.70 -6.12
C THR A 172 -11.64 -21.49 -6.71
N GLY A 173 -11.43 -21.19 -8.00
CA GLY A 173 -12.25 -20.24 -8.76
C GLY A 173 -13.65 -20.76 -9.10
N ILE A 174 -13.94 -22.06 -8.93
CA ILE A 174 -15.26 -22.63 -9.19
C ILE A 174 -16.17 -22.41 -7.97
N PHE A 175 -17.32 -21.79 -8.18
CA PHE A 175 -18.31 -21.60 -7.11
C PHE A 175 -18.71 -22.94 -6.45
N GLY A 176 -18.55 -23.01 -5.12
CA GLY A 176 -18.79 -24.24 -4.34
C GLY A 176 -17.57 -25.15 -4.17
N VAL A 177 -16.38 -24.73 -4.60
CA VAL A 177 -15.12 -25.46 -4.42
C VAL A 177 -14.19 -24.68 -3.51
N GLY A 178 -13.93 -25.22 -2.32
CA GLY A 178 -12.91 -24.69 -1.39
C GLY A 178 -11.57 -25.41 -1.52
N VAL A 179 -10.56 -24.93 -0.79
CA VAL A 179 -9.18 -25.47 -0.79
C VAL A 179 -9.15 -26.98 -0.59
N LYS A 180 -9.89 -27.53 0.38
CA LYS A 180 -9.90 -28.98 0.66
C LYS A 180 -10.42 -29.81 -0.51
N THR A 181 -11.45 -29.33 -1.21
CA THR A 181 -12.02 -30.02 -2.37
C THR A 181 -11.07 -29.93 -3.55
N ALA A 182 -10.52 -28.74 -3.82
CA ALA A 182 -9.53 -28.53 -4.87
C ALA A 182 -8.28 -29.39 -4.65
N ASP A 183 -7.80 -29.47 -3.41
CA ASP A 183 -6.63 -30.27 -3.04
C ASP A 183 -6.87 -31.77 -3.27
N ARG A 184 -8.03 -32.26 -2.85
CA ARG A 184 -8.44 -33.64 -3.13
C ARG A 184 -8.48 -33.93 -4.63
N TRP A 185 -9.07 -33.05 -5.44
CA TRP A 185 -9.11 -33.22 -6.89
C TRP A 185 -7.71 -33.19 -7.52
N TYR A 186 -6.83 -32.33 -7.01
CA TYR A 186 -5.43 -32.31 -7.43
C TYR A 186 -4.72 -33.63 -7.10
N GLN A 187 -4.91 -34.19 -5.90
CA GLN A 187 -4.37 -35.48 -5.50
C GLN A 187 -4.94 -36.64 -6.33
N ASP A 188 -6.22 -36.54 -6.74
CA ASP A 188 -6.89 -37.48 -7.65
C ASP A 188 -6.39 -37.33 -9.12
N GLY A 189 -5.42 -36.45 -9.39
CA GLY A 189 -4.80 -36.26 -10.71
C GLY A 189 -5.55 -35.30 -11.65
N LEU A 190 -6.57 -34.60 -11.16
CA LEU A 190 -7.37 -33.67 -11.97
C LEU A 190 -6.62 -32.34 -12.11
N ARG A 191 -6.65 -31.76 -13.33
CA ARG A 191 -5.92 -30.52 -13.66
C ARG A 191 -6.74 -29.48 -14.43
N THR A 192 -7.83 -29.89 -15.06
CA THR A 192 -8.61 -29.03 -15.97
C THR A 192 -10.11 -29.03 -15.63
N LEU A 193 -10.84 -28.03 -16.10
CA LEU A 193 -12.31 -27.99 -15.93
C LEU A 193 -13.00 -29.17 -16.62
N ASP A 194 -12.51 -29.58 -17.80
CA ASP A 194 -13.06 -30.72 -18.55
C ASP A 194 -12.91 -32.04 -17.78
N SER A 195 -11.81 -32.20 -17.05
CA SER A 195 -11.59 -33.39 -16.20
C SER A 195 -12.65 -33.51 -15.09
N LEU A 196 -13.25 -32.39 -14.65
CA LEU A 196 -14.34 -32.35 -13.69
C LEU A 196 -15.71 -32.65 -14.33
N GLN A 197 -15.92 -32.25 -15.59
CA GLN A 197 -17.16 -32.56 -16.31
C GLN A 197 -17.37 -34.06 -16.47
N GLY A 198 -16.29 -34.83 -16.69
CA GLY A 198 -16.33 -36.30 -16.71
C GLY A 198 -16.73 -36.95 -15.38
N GLN A 199 -16.70 -36.19 -14.27
CA GLN A 199 -17.08 -36.64 -12.93
C GLN A 199 -18.33 -35.93 -12.40
N ALA A 200 -19.17 -35.36 -13.27
CA ALA A 200 -20.33 -34.53 -12.89
C ALA A 200 -21.26 -35.17 -11.84
N GLN A 201 -21.38 -36.50 -11.82
CA GLN A 201 -22.19 -37.24 -10.83
C GLN A 201 -21.68 -37.10 -9.39
N ARG A 202 -20.37 -36.88 -9.20
CA ARG A 202 -19.72 -36.71 -7.90
C ARG A 202 -19.75 -35.27 -7.40
N LEU A 203 -20.13 -34.32 -8.26
CA LEU A 203 -20.20 -32.90 -7.93
C LEU A 203 -21.49 -32.58 -7.18
N THR A 204 -21.40 -31.70 -6.18
CA THR A 204 -22.58 -31.14 -5.51
C THR A 204 -23.36 -30.24 -6.48
N GLN A 205 -24.62 -29.95 -6.16
CA GLN A 205 -25.44 -29.03 -6.98
C GLN A 205 -24.76 -27.67 -7.16
N GLN A 206 -24.15 -27.13 -6.09
CA GLN A 206 -23.43 -25.87 -6.12
C GLN A 206 -22.23 -25.92 -7.08
N GLN A 207 -21.44 -26.99 -7.02
CA GLN A 207 -20.28 -27.19 -7.89
C GLN A 207 -20.66 -27.37 -9.35
N ARG A 208 -21.76 -28.07 -9.64
CA ARG A 208 -22.28 -28.20 -11.00
C ARG A 208 -22.68 -26.84 -11.58
N ALA A 209 -23.40 -26.02 -10.81
CA ALA A 209 -23.75 -24.67 -11.23
C ALA A 209 -22.50 -23.78 -11.41
N GLY A 210 -21.54 -23.88 -10.49
CA GLY A 210 -20.27 -23.16 -10.58
C GLY A 210 -19.44 -23.54 -11.81
N LEU A 211 -19.43 -24.83 -12.18
CA LEU A 211 -18.74 -25.31 -13.38
C LEU A 211 -19.48 -24.91 -14.66
N GLN A 212 -20.81 -25.01 -14.66
CA GLN A 212 -21.66 -24.65 -15.80
C GLN A 212 -21.55 -23.16 -16.17
N HIS A 213 -21.47 -22.29 -15.16
CA HIS A 213 -21.39 -20.83 -15.34
C HIS A 213 -19.99 -20.27 -15.07
N TYR A 214 -18.96 -21.11 -15.12
CA TYR A 214 -17.60 -20.73 -14.70
C TYR A 214 -17.10 -19.46 -15.41
N HIS A 215 -17.26 -19.37 -16.72
CA HIS A 215 -16.78 -18.23 -17.50
C HIS A 215 -17.49 -16.93 -17.15
N ASP A 216 -18.82 -16.95 -16.99
CA ASP A 216 -19.60 -15.77 -16.60
C ASP A 216 -19.26 -15.34 -15.16
N LEU A 217 -19.13 -16.31 -14.24
CA LEU A 217 -18.78 -16.04 -12.85
C LEU A 217 -17.32 -15.59 -12.66
N SER A 218 -16.45 -15.92 -13.61
CA SER A 218 -15.05 -15.46 -13.62
C SER A 218 -14.89 -14.07 -14.25
N ALA A 219 -15.89 -13.58 -14.99
CA ALA A 219 -15.86 -12.25 -15.55
C ALA A 219 -16.06 -11.18 -14.44
N PRO A 220 -15.24 -10.12 -14.39
CA PRO A 220 -15.42 -9.06 -13.41
C PRO A 220 -16.78 -8.35 -13.58
N VAL A 221 -17.60 -8.37 -12.52
CA VAL A 221 -18.86 -7.65 -12.48
C VAL A 221 -18.60 -6.14 -12.49
N GLN A 222 -19.19 -5.45 -13.47
CA GLN A 222 -19.03 -4.00 -13.62
C GLN A 222 -20.04 -3.25 -12.76
N ARG A 223 -19.73 -1.98 -12.43
CA ARG A 223 -20.63 -1.13 -11.63
C ARG A 223 -22.05 -1.02 -12.23
N PRO A 224 -22.26 -0.84 -13.53
CA PRO A 224 -23.62 -0.79 -14.11
C PRO A 224 -24.41 -2.10 -13.95
N GLU A 225 -23.72 -3.25 -13.94
CA GLU A 225 -24.34 -4.55 -13.70
C GLU A 225 -24.78 -4.66 -12.24
N ALA A 226 -23.91 -4.28 -11.30
CA ALA A 226 -24.24 -4.24 -9.87
C ALA A 226 -25.43 -3.32 -9.56
N GLU A 227 -25.48 -2.12 -10.17
CA GLU A 227 -26.61 -1.18 -10.05
C GLU A 227 -27.91 -1.74 -10.63
N THR A 228 -27.81 -2.50 -11.73
CA THR A 228 -28.96 -3.18 -12.33
C THR A 228 -29.50 -4.28 -11.41
N LEU A 229 -28.61 -5.09 -10.83
CA LEU A 229 -28.98 -6.10 -9.83
C LEU A 229 -29.59 -5.46 -8.58
N GLN A 230 -29.04 -4.34 -8.10
CA GLN A 230 -29.60 -3.63 -6.94
C GLN A 230 -31.04 -3.18 -7.21
N ARG A 231 -31.35 -2.65 -8.40
CA ARG A 231 -32.72 -2.26 -8.77
C ARG A 231 -33.68 -3.45 -8.79
N VAL A 232 -33.25 -4.59 -9.32
CA VAL A 232 -34.05 -5.83 -9.32
C VAL A 232 -34.33 -6.29 -7.88
N VAL A 233 -33.31 -6.32 -7.02
CA VAL A 233 -33.47 -6.71 -5.62
C VAL A 233 -34.38 -5.73 -4.87
N ALA A 234 -34.20 -4.42 -5.05
CA ALA A 234 -35.03 -3.39 -4.42
C ALA A 234 -36.51 -3.51 -4.82
N ALA A 235 -36.79 -3.71 -6.11
CA ALA A 235 -38.16 -3.89 -6.61
C ALA A 235 -38.84 -5.13 -6.00
N ASN A 236 -38.10 -6.24 -5.85
CA ASN A 236 -38.64 -7.45 -5.23
C ASN A 236 -38.78 -7.31 -3.71
N ALA A 237 -37.82 -6.69 -3.03
CA ALA A 237 -37.87 -6.44 -1.59
C ALA A 237 -39.09 -5.58 -1.23
N ALA A 238 -39.39 -4.52 -2.00
CA ALA A 238 -40.55 -3.66 -1.77
C ALA A 238 -41.89 -4.40 -1.93
N ARG A 239 -41.96 -5.44 -2.78
CA ARG A 239 -43.16 -6.28 -2.94
C ARG A 239 -43.38 -7.23 -1.77
N VAL A 240 -42.30 -7.71 -1.17
CA VAL A 240 -42.34 -8.63 -0.01
C VAL A 240 -42.58 -7.84 1.28
N LEU A 241 -41.88 -6.73 1.47
CA LEU A 241 -41.97 -5.88 2.65
C LEU A 241 -41.94 -4.40 2.24
N PRO A 242 -43.11 -3.74 2.16
CA PRO A 242 -43.18 -2.29 1.92
C PRO A 242 -42.38 -1.52 2.98
N GLY A 243 -41.48 -0.63 2.53
CA GLY A 243 -40.59 0.14 3.40
C GLY A 243 -39.21 -0.46 3.65
N ALA A 244 -38.92 -1.66 3.12
CA ALA A 244 -37.56 -2.22 3.16
C ALA A 244 -36.55 -1.38 2.36
N THR A 245 -35.33 -1.26 2.88
CA THR A 245 -34.21 -0.57 2.22
C THR A 245 -33.18 -1.57 1.71
N VAL A 246 -32.64 -1.34 0.52
CA VAL A 246 -31.59 -2.18 -0.08
C VAL A 246 -30.34 -1.35 -0.33
N THR A 247 -29.22 -1.77 0.27
CA THR A 247 -27.93 -1.06 0.20
C THR A 247 -26.87 -1.99 -0.38
N LEU A 248 -26.12 -1.51 -1.37
CA LEU A 248 -24.93 -2.19 -1.90
C LEU A 248 -23.79 -2.09 -0.87
N ALA A 249 -23.14 -3.21 -0.56
CA ALA A 249 -22.08 -3.32 0.45
C ALA A 249 -20.81 -3.95 -0.12
#